data_AF-A0A1Q8IKN2-F1
#
_entry.id   AF-A0A1Q8IKN2-F1
#
_cell.length_a   1.000
_cell.length_b   1.000
_cell.length_c   1.000
_cell.angle_alpha   90.00
_cell.angle_beta   90.00
_cell.angle_gamma   90.00
#
_symmetry.space_group_name_H-M   'P 1'
#
loop_
_entity.id
_entity.type
_entity.pdbx_description
1 polymer ?
#
loop_
_entity_poly.entity_id
_entity_poly.type
_entity_poly.pdbx_seq_one_letter_code
_entity_poly.pdbx_strand_id
1 'polypeptide(L)'
;MLDRLFRRLGYVPVSSLNLTPYETASHSPAVAPHRHRASAFEFGRAKLDGLCYLYCDGDFSHLAVGRDDWAPLAVAGFSLSSQPQCRAWLNENLRSRVWVGNEALQSWHAENRPVFAKVGSRPNRQFVSPMNLAMLTDNGEKDQVPMLEASEIAELFALAWQRARVASPFFFPVNSAQYAALLGHHALRFACEANEHALERAIDWLATWFESRGLAVDREQLLVNLPGYGALFCRAPASLSGRHSDRR
;
A
#
# COMPACT_ATOMS: atom_id res chain seq x y z
N MET A 1 31.23 8.21 18.98
CA MET A 1 32.08 7.46 18.02
C MET A 1 31.29 7.01 16.79
N LEU A 2 30.06 6.52 16.95
CA LEU A 2 29.14 6.14 15.86
C LEU A 2 28.79 7.29 14.88
N ASP A 3 28.61 8.52 15.37
CA ASP A 3 28.32 9.69 14.52
C ASP A 3 29.34 9.98 13.43
N ARG A 4 30.64 9.75 13.72
CA ARG A 4 31.70 9.97 12.73
C ARG A 4 31.67 8.91 11.62
N LEU A 5 31.22 7.69 11.94
CA LEU A 5 31.07 6.61 10.96
C LEU A 5 29.85 6.87 10.06
N PHE A 6 28.73 7.29 10.66
CA PHE A 6 27.52 7.66 9.92
C PHE A 6 27.76 8.82 8.94
N ARG A 7 28.44 9.89 9.37
CA ARG A 7 28.77 11.01 8.47
C ARG A 7 29.71 10.60 7.32
N ARG A 8 30.61 9.64 7.53
CA ARG A 8 31.49 9.12 6.47
C ARG A 8 30.75 8.27 5.43
N LEU A 9 29.63 7.66 5.81
CA LEU A 9 28.76 6.86 4.95
C LEU A 9 27.64 7.69 4.29
N GLY A 10 27.70 9.02 4.37
CA GLY A 10 26.70 9.91 3.77
C GLY A 10 25.39 10.01 4.55
N TYR A 11 25.33 9.48 5.78
CA TYR A 11 24.17 9.64 6.65
C TYR A 11 24.11 11.07 7.18
N VAL A 12 23.05 11.80 6.79
CA VAL A 12 22.69 13.09 7.36
C VAL A 12 21.63 12.84 8.43
N PRO A 13 21.91 13.15 9.71
CA PRO A 13 20.90 13.06 10.76
C PRO A 13 19.65 13.85 10.38
N VAL A 14 18.47 13.30 10.65
CA VAL A 14 17.18 13.98 10.40
C VAL A 14 17.11 15.33 11.11
N SER A 15 17.81 15.49 12.24
CA SER A 15 17.95 16.75 12.97
C SER A 15 18.79 17.84 12.27
N SER A 16 19.52 17.50 11.21
CA SER A 16 20.29 18.44 10.38
C SER A 16 19.61 18.78 9.06
N LEU A 17 18.48 18.14 8.74
CA LEU A 17 17.58 18.64 7.71
C LEU A 17 16.75 19.76 8.33
N ASN A 18 17.25 21.00 8.21
CA ASN A 18 16.41 22.19 8.34
C ASN A 18 15.40 22.19 7.17
N LEU A 19 14.37 21.36 7.27
CA LEU A 19 13.10 21.58 6.59
C LEU A 19 12.50 22.80 7.27
N THR A 20 12.79 23.98 6.72
CA THR A 20 12.23 25.24 7.17
C THR A 20 10.70 25.13 7.24
N PRO A 21 10.08 25.23 8.43
CA PRO A 21 8.65 25.39 8.54
C PRO A 21 8.37 26.89 8.58
N TYR A 22 7.75 27.44 7.54
CA TYR A 22 6.91 28.66 7.51
C TYR A 22 7.05 29.35 6.16
N GLU A 23 6.07 29.16 5.28
CA GLU A 23 5.50 30.31 4.58
C GLU A 23 4.19 30.64 5.30
N THR A 24 4.17 31.79 5.95
CA THR A 24 2.99 32.38 6.55
C THR A 24 2.12 32.93 5.43
N ALA A 25 1.05 32.24 5.07
CA ALA A 25 -0.01 32.83 4.26
C ALA A 25 -1.38 32.16 4.49
N SER A 26 -2.22 32.89 5.22
CA SER A 26 -3.69 32.90 5.16
C SER A 26 -4.49 31.71 5.72
N HIS A 27 -5.42 32.06 6.61
CA HIS A 27 -6.50 31.22 7.13
C HIS A 27 -7.44 30.75 6.00
N SER A 28 -7.05 29.67 5.34
CA SER A 28 -8.00 28.73 4.72
C SER A 28 -8.31 27.63 5.74
N PRO A 29 -9.47 26.93 5.69
CA PRO A 29 -9.66 25.75 6.53
C PRO A 29 -8.47 24.83 6.32
N ALA A 30 -7.79 24.47 7.42
CA ALA A 30 -6.56 23.70 7.37
C ALA A 30 -6.83 22.39 6.63
N VAL A 31 -6.42 22.32 5.36
CA VAL A 31 -6.52 21.12 4.54
C VAL A 31 -5.79 20.01 5.30
N ALA A 32 -6.44 18.86 5.49
CA ALA A 32 -5.86 17.77 6.25
C ALA A 32 -4.50 17.36 5.65
N PRO A 33 -3.50 16.99 6.47
CA PRO A 33 -2.14 16.69 6.02
C PRO A 33 -2.02 15.75 4.81
N HIS A 34 -2.89 14.73 4.74
CA HIS A 34 -2.91 13.76 3.64
C HIS A 34 -3.58 14.27 2.35
N ARG A 35 -4.22 15.45 2.38
CA ARG A 35 -4.94 16.06 1.25
C ARG A 35 -4.19 17.23 0.60
N HIS A 36 -3.09 17.72 1.18
CA HIS A 36 -2.39 18.95 0.74
C HIS A 36 -2.03 19.02 -0.75
N ARG A 37 -1.98 17.89 -1.47
CA ARG A 37 -1.60 17.82 -2.90
C ARG A 37 -2.66 17.16 -3.79
N ALA A 38 -3.89 17.01 -3.31
CA ALA A 38 -4.96 16.36 -4.05
C ALA A 38 -5.22 16.99 -5.43
N SER A 39 -5.27 18.33 -5.50
CA SER A 39 -5.55 19.05 -6.74
C SER A 39 -4.42 19.02 -7.78
N ALA A 40 -3.22 18.59 -7.39
CA ALA A 40 -2.05 18.55 -8.26
C ALA A 40 -1.78 17.14 -8.85
N PHE A 41 -2.55 16.14 -8.43
CA PHE A 41 -2.29 14.75 -8.82
C PHE A 41 -3.00 14.38 -10.14
N GLU A 42 -2.25 13.90 -11.11
CA GLU A 42 -2.75 13.54 -12.45
C GLU A 42 -2.93 12.03 -12.61
N PHE A 43 -4.13 11.52 -12.32
CA PHE A 43 -4.44 10.08 -12.42
C PHE A 43 -4.21 9.50 -13.83
N GLY A 44 -4.39 10.29 -14.89
CA GLY A 44 -4.19 9.83 -16.27
C GLY A 44 -2.74 9.47 -16.62
N ARG A 45 -1.77 9.94 -15.83
CA ARG A 45 -0.34 9.62 -16.00
C ARG A 45 0.15 8.57 -15.03
N ALA A 46 -0.65 8.26 -14.01
CA ALA A 46 -0.25 7.39 -12.93
C ALA A 46 -0.35 5.92 -13.32
N LYS A 47 0.71 5.15 -13.02
CA LYS A 47 0.64 3.70 -13.01
C LYS A 47 0.13 3.24 -11.65
N LEU A 48 -0.72 2.23 -11.65
CA LEU A 48 -1.21 1.61 -10.44
C LEU A 48 -0.34 0.40 -10.12
N ASP A 49 0.29 0.41 -8.95
CA ASP A 49 0.75 -0.81 -8.31
C ASP A 49 -0.24 -1.13 -7.18
N GLY A 50 -0.44 -2.39 -6.80
CA GLY A 50 -1.59 -2.81 -5.97
C GLY A 50 -1.83 -2.09 -4.62
N LEU A 51 -1.00 -1.12 -4.21
CA LEU A 51 -1.22 -0.23 -3.06
C LEU A 51 -1.41 1.25 -3.44
N CYS A 52 -0.92 1.75 -4.59
CA CYS A 52 -0.98 3.17 -4.91
C CYS A 52 -0.81 3.50 -6.41
N TYR A 53 -1.28 4.69 -6.77
CA TYR A 53 -0.99 5.35 -8.03
C TYR A 53 0.33 6.10 -7.93
N LEU A 54 1.21 5.94 -8.91
CA LEU A 54 2.54 6.56 -8.95
C LEU A 54 2.88 7.08 -10.35
N TYR A 55 3.45 8.28 -10.45
CA TYR A 55 4.19 8.74 -11.63
C TYR A 55 5.34 9.68 -11.25
N CYS A 56 6.29 9.85 -12.17
CA CYS A 56 7.34 10.85 -12.06
C CYS A 56 7.22 11.86 -13.20
N ASP A 57 7.37 13.15 -12.90
CA ASP A 57 7.38 14.23 -13.89
C ASP A 57 8.79 14.74 -14.22
N GLY A 58 9.82 14.03 -13.74
CA GLY A 58 11.25 14.36 -13.90
C GLY A 58 11.84 14.95 -12.63
N ASP A 59 11.16 15.94 -12.05
CA ASP A 59 11.62 16.63 -10.84
C ASP A 59 11.02 16.01 -9.57
N PHE A 60 9.82 15.44 -9.67
CA PHE A 60 9.07 14.91 -8.54
C PHE A 60 8.47 13.55 -8.84
N SER A 61 8.39 12.75 -7.78
CA SER A 61 7.57 11.55 -7.69
C SER A 61 6.25 11.91 -7.00
N HIS A 62 5.14 11.64 -7.68
CA HIS A 62 3.79 11.87 -7.18
C HIS A 62 3.14 10.54 -6.84
N LEU A 63 2.52 10.47 -5.67
CA LEU A 63 1.82 9.28 -5.18
C LEU A 63 0.42 9.62 -4.70
N ALA A 64 -0.55 8.76 -5.06
CA ALA A 64 -1.87 8.74 -4.46
C ALA A 64 -2.24 7.34 -3.96
N VAL A 65 -2.66 7.21 -2.71
CA VAL A 65 -3.21 5.98 -2.17
C VAL A 65 -4.71 6.00 -2.42
N GLY A 66 -5.13 5.31 -3.49
CA GLY A 66 -6.52 5.27 -3.93
C GLY A 66 -7.01 6.55 -4.61
N ARG A 67 -8.34 6.62 -4.73
CA ARG A 67 -9.13 7.78 -5.13
C ARG A 67 -10.22 7.96 -4.09
N ASP A 68 -10.87 9.12 -4.05
CA ASP A 68 -12.00 9.29 -3.16
C ASP A 68 -13.09 8.25 -3.49
N ASP A 69 -13.65 7.66 -2.43
CA ASP A 69 -14.54 6.50 -2.46
C ASP A 69 -13.95 5.19 -3.01
N TRP A 70 -12.68 5.14 -3.41
CA TRP A 70 -12.04 3.95 -3.99
C TRP A 70 -10.69 3.66 -3.35
N ALA A 71 -10.68 2.66 -2.46
CA ALA A 71 -9.46 2.21 -1.81
C ALA A 71 -8.79 1.10 -2.62
N PRO A 72 -7.45 1.06 -2.68
CA PRO A 72 -6.73 -0.10 -3.19
C PRO A 72 -7.05 -1.35 -2.35
N LEU A 73 -7.25 -2.50 -3.00
CA LEU A 73 -7.61 -3.74 -2.31
C LEU A 73 -6.60 -4.08 -1.21
N ALA A 74 -5.30 -3.93 -1.49
CA ALA A 74 -4.28 -4.21 -0.49
C ALA A 74 -4.37 -3.29 0.74
N VAL A 75 -4.65 -2.00 0.52
CA VAL A 75 -4.89 -1.04 1.61
C VAL A 75 -6.10 -1.43 2.44
N ALA A 76 -7.19 -1.81 1.76
CA ALA A 76 -8.41 -2.24 2.41
C ALA A 76 -8.17 -3.52 3.22
N GLY A 77 -7.47 -4.52 2.66
CA GLY A 77 -7.11 -5.76 3.34
C GLY A 77 -6.31 -5.52 4.63
N PHE A 78 -5.26 -4.70 4.58
CA PHE A 78 -4.51 -4.33 5.78
C PHE A 78 -5.33 -3.54 6.81
N SER A 79 -6.37 -2.83 6.38
CA SER A 79 -7.16 -1.93 7.24
C SER A 79 -8.45 -2.57 7.77
N LEU A 80 -8.79 -3.79 7.32
CA LEU A 80 -9.96 -4.55 7.80
C LEU A 80 -9.80 -5.06 9.23
N SER A 81 -8.56 -5.35 9.66
CA SER A 81 -8.27 -5.81 11.01
C SER A 81 -7.82 -4.67 11.91
N SER A 82 -8.24 -4.70 13.17
CA SER A 82 -7.74 -3.80 14.22
C SER A 82 -6.35 -4.18 14.73
N GLN A 83 -5.73 -5.23 14.19
CA GLN A 83 -4.41 -5.68 14.62
C GLN A 83 -3.33 -4.63 14.32
N PRO A 84 -2.51 -4.26 15.33
CA PRO A 84 -1.44 -3.28 15.14
C PRO A 84 -0.42 -3.67 14.07
N GLN A 85 -0.20 -4.98 13.87
CA GLN A 85 0.79 -5.52 12.94
C GLN A 85 0.42 -5.22 11.48
N CYS A 86 -0.83 -5.46 11.09
CA CYS A 86 -1.32 -5.15 9.73
C CYS A 86 -1.15 -3.67 9.39
N ARG A 87 -1.48 -2.80 10.36
CA ARG A 87 -1.29 -1.35 10.20
C ARG A 87 0.18 -0.94 10.13
N ALA A 88 1.04 -1.56 10.94
CA ALA A 88 2.49 -1.32 10.89
C ALA A 88 3.05 -1.68 9.51
N TRP A 89 2.68 -2.85 8.97
CA TRP A 89 3.12 -3.30 7.65
C TRP A 89 2.62 -2.37 6.53
N LEU A 90 1.37 -1.93 6.57
CA LEU A 90 0.87 -0.94 5.60
C LEU A 90 1.67 0.36 5.65
N ASN A 91 1.89 0.92 6.85
CA ASN A 91 2.65 2.16 7.01
C ASN A 91 4.07 2.03 6.49
N GLU A 92 4.72 0.89 6.75
CA GLU A 92 6.07 0.60 6.25
C GLU A 92 6.10 0.53 4.73
N ASN A 93 5.20 -0.23 4.10
CA ASN A 93 5.12 -0.33 2.64
C ASN A 93 4.86 1.03 1.98
N LEU A 94 4.06 1.91 2.59
CA LEU A 94 3.84 3.26 2.07
C LEU A 94 5.08 4.15 2.25
N ARG A 95 5.76 4.07 3.39
CA ARG A 95 6.98 4.86 3.69
C ARG A 95 8.20 4.45 2.86
N SER A 96 8.33 3.17 2.49
CA SER A 96 9.48 2.74 1.66
C SER A 96 9.40 3.23 0.22
N ARG A 97 8.19 3.49 -0.28
CA ARG A 97 7.97 3.88 -1.68
C ARG A 97 8.16 5.36 -1.89
N VAL A 98 7.63 6.16 -0.97
CA VAL A 98 7.75 7.61 -0.94
C VAL A 98 7.90 8.00 0.51
N TRP A 99 8.66 9.05 0.79
CA TRP A 99 8.92 9.56 2.15
C TRP A 99 7.66 10.22 2.75
N VAL A 100 6.54 9.50 2.78
CA VAL A 100 5.26 9.94 3.34
C VAL A 100 5.48 10.20 4.82
N GLY A 101 5.24 11.45 5.23
CA GLY A 101 5.38 11.89 6.61
C GLY A 101 4.40 11.18 7.55
N ASN A 102 4.82 11.04 8.82
CA ASN A 102 4.00 10.41 9.86
C ASN A 102 2.67 11.13 10.08
N GLU A 103 2.66 12.46 9.97
CA GLU A 103 1.47 13.29 10.14
C GLU A 103 0.41 13.00 9.05
N ALA A 104 0.85 12.87 7.80
CA ALA A 104 -0.03 12.50 6.69
C ALA A 104 -0.65 11.11 6.90
N LEU A 105 0.17 10.12 7.28
CA LEU A 105 -0.34 8.76 7.57
C LEU A 105 -1.32 8.77 8.75
N GLN A 106 -0.99 9.46 9.85
CA GLN A 106 -1.88 9.52 11.02
C GLN A 106 -3.22 10.20 10.69
N SER A 107 -3.17 11.31 9.95
CA SER A 107 -4.35 12.02 9.47
C SER A 107 -5.22 11.14 8.58
N TRP A 108 -4.61 10.46 7.60
CA TRP A 108 -5.30 9.56 6.69
C TRP A 108 -5.94 8.35 7.38
N HIS A 109 -5.22 7.74 8.34
CA HIS A 109 -5.77 6.67 9.18
C HIS A 109 -6.95 7.14 10.03
N ALA A 110 -6.89 8.35 10.56
CA ALA A 110 -7.97 8.90 11.37
C ALA A 110 -9.24 9.13 10.55
N GLU A 111 -9.11 9.66 9.33
CA GLU A 111 -10.24 9.88 8.40
C GLU A 111 -10.89 8.55 7.98
N ASN A 112 -10.09 7.53 7.66
CA ASN A 112 -10.60 6.28 7.09
C ASN A 112 -10.98 5.20 8.11
N ARG A 113 -10.59 5.33 9.38
CA ARG A 113 -10.97 4.38 10.44
C ARG A 113 -12.47 4.08 10.50
N PRO A 114 -13.38 5.07 10.54
CA PRO A 114 -14.82 4.79 10.58
C PRO A 114 -15.32 4.06 9.33
N VAL A 115 -14.72 4.32 8.16
CA VAL A 115 -15.08 3.66 6.89
C VAL A 115 -14.76 2.17 6.99
N PHE A 116 -13.53 1.82 7.38
CA PHE A 116 -13.12 0.41 7.50
C PHE A 116 -13.85 -0.32 8.63
N ALA A 117 -14.12 0.33 9.77
CA ALA A 117 -14.92 -0.25 10.85
C ALA A 117 -16.36 -0.57 10.41
N LYS A 118 -16.96 0.30 9.58
CA LYS A 118 -18.29 0.06 9.00
C LYS A 118 -18.27 -1.09 8.01
N VAL A 119 -17.18 -1.26 7.25
CA VAL A 119 -17.04 -2.36 6.28
C VAL A 119 -16.83 -3.70 6.98
N GLY A 120 -15.94 -3.75 7.99
CA GLY A 120 -15.66 -4.96 8.76
C GLY A 120 -16.88 -5.49 9.53
N SER A 121 -17.82 -4.62 9.92
CA SER A 121 -19.05 -4.98 10.61
C SER A 121 -20.23 -5.32 9.66
N ARG A 122 -20.04 -5.26 8.34
CA ARG A 122 -21.13 -5.61 7.41
C ARG A 122 -21.46 -7.11 7.51
N PRO A 123 -22.74 -7.46 7.70
CA PRO A 123 -23.15 -8.85 7.64
C PRO A 123 -22.92 -9.41 6.23
N ASN A 124 -22.64 -10.70 6.15
CA ASN A 124 -22.65 -11.40 4.87
C ASN A 124 -24.05 -11.27 4.26
N ARG A 125 -24.16 -10.63 3.09
CA ARG A 125 -25.39 -10.70 2.31
C ARG A 125 -25.30 -12.04 1.60
N GLN A 126 -26.29 -12.92 1.77
CA GLN A 126 -26.37 -14.20 1.06
C GLN A 126 -25.83 -14.02 -0.36
N PHE A 127 -24.60 -14.48 -0.58
CA PHE A 127 -23.87 -14.22 -1.79
C PHE A 127 -24.51 -15.12 -2.85
N VAL A 128 -25.47 -14.57 -3.58
CA VAL A 128 -25.91 -15.17 -4.82
C VAL A 128 -24.80 -14.83 -5.81
N SER A 129 -23.85 -15.76 -5.93
CA SER A 129 -22.77 -15.66 -6.91
C SER A 129 -23.41 -15.23 -8.25
N PRO A 130 -23.07 -14.06 -8.81
CA PRO A 130 -23.49 -13.77 -10.16
C PRO A 130 -22.94 -14.91 -11.01
N MET A 131 -23.83 -15.59 -11.75
CA MET A 131 -23.56 -16.75 -12.61
C MET A 131 -22.36 -16.58 -13.58
N ASN A 132 -21.77 -15.38 -13.64
CA ASN A 132 -20.70 -14.99 -14.56
C ASN A 132 -19.37 -14.62 -13.89
N LEU A 133 -19.14 -14.85 -12.59
CA LEU A 133 -17.78 -14.81 -12.05
C LEU A 133 -17.03 -16.09 -12.48
N ALA A 134 -16.58 -16.06 -13.74
CA ALA A 134 -15.63 -16.98 -14.35
C ALA A 134 -14.25 -16.87 -13.67
N MET A 135 -14.20 -17.06 -12.36
CA MET A 135 -12.95 -17.37 -11.67
C MET A 135 -12.65 -18.84 -11.90
N LEU A 136 -11.46 -19.10 -12.45
CA LEU A 136 -10.77 -20.39 -12.53
C LEU A 136 -10.36 -20.87 -11.12
N THR A 137 -11.30 -20.94 -10.18
CA THR A 137 -11.05 -21.42 -8.82
C THR A 137 -11.92 -22.62 -8.54
N ASP A 138 -11.28 -23.62 -7.96
CA ASP A 138 -11.93 -24.85 -7.51
C ASP A 138 -13.10 -24.47 -6.59
N ASN A 139 -14.28 -25.03 -6.84
CA ASN A 139 -15.54 -24.50 -6.33
C ASN A 139 -15.60 -24.37 -4.79
N GLY A 140 -14.78 -25.13 -4.05
CA GLY A 140 -14.73 -25.09 -2.60
C GLY A 140 -14.23 -23.78 -1.99
N GLU A 141 -13.29 -23.06 -2.63
CA GLU A 141 -12.79 -21.80 -2.06
C GLU A 141 -13.83 -20.68 -2.11
N LYS A 142 -14.63 -20.64 -3.19
CA LYS A 142 -15.65 -19.60 -3.41
C LYS A 142 -16.75 -19.63 -2.36
N ASP A 143 -17.06 -20.80 -1.82
CA ASP A 143 -18.11 -20.98 -0.80
C ASP A 143 -17.63 -20.59 0.60
N GLN A 144 -16.32 -20.75 0.88
CA GLN A 144 -15.75 -20.51 2.22
C GLN A 144 -15.30 -19.06 2.42
N VAL A 145 -14.73 -18.42 1.40
CA VAL A 145 -14.21 -17.05 1.51
C VAL A 145 -15.23 -16.03 2.02
N PRO A 146 -16.50 -16.03 1.57
CA PRO A 146 -17.53 -15.13 2.11
C PRO A 146 -17.81 -15.33 3.61
N MET A 147 -17.58 -16.54 4.13
CA MET A 147 -17.85 -16.91 5.52
C MET A 147 -16.77 -16.46 6.50
N LEU A 148 -15.59 -16.08 6.00
CA LEU A 148 -14.51 -15.57 6.84
C LEU A 148 -14.89 -14.24 7.49
N GLU A 149 -14.50 -14.07 8.76
CA GLU A 149 -14.55 -12.79 9.45
C GLU A 149 -13.57 -11.78 8.83
N ALA A 150 -13.79 -10.49 9.09
CA ALA A 150 -12.94 -9.42 8.57
C ALA A 150 -11.48 -9.52 9.05
N SER A 151 -11.28 -9.96 10.29
CA SER A 151 -9.96 -10.23 10.87
C SER A 151 -9.28 -11.40 10.17
N GLU A 152 -9.98 -12.49 9.93
CA GLU A 152 -9.43 -13.70 9.32
C GLU A 152 -8.94 -13.45 7.90
N ILE A 153 -9.75 -12.82 7.05
CA ILE A 153 -9.35 -12.50 5.67
C ILE A 153 -8.19 -11.49 5.64
N ALA A 154 -8.18 -10.53 6.57
CA ALA A 154 -7.12 -9.53 6.67
C ALA A 154 -5.79 -10.15 7.09
N GLU A 155 -5.80 -11.07 8.05
CA GLU A 155 -4.61 -11.80 8.49
C GLU A 155 -4.07 -12.71 7.40
N LEU A 156 -4.93 -13.46 6.72
CA LEU A 156 -4.55 -14.30 5.58
C LEU A 156 -3.89 -13.48 4.48
N PHE A 157 -4.52 -12.35 4.11
CA PHE A 157 -3.97 -11.42 3.14
C PHE A 157 -2.61 -10.86 3.58
N ALA A 158 -2.51 -10.39 4.82
CA ALA A 158 -1.31 -9.77 5.33
C ALA A 158 -0.13 -10.76 5.40
N LEU A 159 -0.38 -12.01 5.79
CA LEU A 159 0.60 -13.09 5.77
C LEU A 159 1.10 -13.38 4.35
N ALA A 160 0.18 -13.50 3.38
CA ALA A 160 0.53 -13.72 1.98
C ALA A 160 1.37 -12.56 1.41
N TRP A 161 0.99 -11.32 1.73
CA TRP A 161 1.72 -10.11 1.34
C TRP A 161 3.16 -10.13 1.86
N GLN A 162 3.36 -10.46 3.12
CA GLN A 162 4.69 -10.52 3.72
C GLN A 162 5.56 -11.58 3.06
N ARG A 163 5.02 -12.77 2.82
CA ARG A 163 5.75 -13.89 2.19
C ARG A 163 6.14 -13.56 0.76
N ALA A 164 5.31 -12.85 0.01
CA ALA A 164 5.65 -12.40 -1.34
C ALA A 164 6.73 -11.29 -1.35
N ARG A 165 6.93 -10.59 -0.23
CA ARG A 165 7.85 -9.44 -0.12
C ARG A 165 9.00 -9.72 0.85
N VAL A 166 9.58 -10.92 0.82
CA VAL A 166 10.71 -11.33 1.68
C VAL A 166 11.92 -10.39 1.56
N ALA A 167 12.19 -9.86 0.36
CA ALA A 167 13.27 -8.89 0.11
C ALA A 167 12.92 -7.44 0.51
N SER A 168 11.80 -7.23 1.20
CA SER A 168 11.41 -5.91 1.66
C SER A 168 12.54 -5.31 2.54
N PRO A 169 12.95 -4.05 2.29
CA PRO A 169 14.11 -3.44 2.95
C PRO A 169 13.96 -3.30 4.48
N PHE A 170 12.80 -3.66 5.01
CA PHE A 170 12.48 -3.65 6.43
C PHE A 170 12.98 -4.88 7.18
N PHE A 171 13.13 -6.04 6.54
CA PHE A 171 13.50 -7.25 7.26
C PHE A 171 15.01 -7.40 7.47
N PHE A 172 15.86 -6.86 6.61
CA PHE A 172 17.32 -6.96 6.77
C PHE A 172 18.03 -5.90 5.88
N PRO A 173 19.26 -5.45 6.22
CA PRO A 173 20.03 -4.54 5.38
C PRO A 173 20.26 -5.13 3.98
N VAL A 174 19.50 -4.62 3.00
CA VAL A 174 19.63 -4.90 1.56
C VAL A 174 21.00 -4.43 0.99
N ASN A 175 21.89 -3.94 1.85
CA ASN A 175 23.21 -3.44 1.49
C ASN A 175 24.29 -4.55 1.36
N SER A 176 23.98 -5.82 1.65
CA SER A 176 24.94 -6.92 1.45
C SER A 176 24.79 -7.53 0.05
N ALA A 177 25.85 -7.43 -0.76
CA ALA A 177 25.91 -8.08 -2.06
C ALA A 177 25.77 -9.61 -1.96
N GLN A 178 26.24 -10.22 -0.86
CA GLN A 178 26.11 -11.66 -0.61
C GLN A 178 24.64 -12.04 -0.34
N TYR A 179 23.93 -11.21 0.43
CA TYR A 179 22.50 -11.43 0.67
C TYR A 179 21.69 -11.23 -0.62
N ALA A 180 21.99 -10.20 -1.41
CA ALA A 180 21.37 -10.00 -2.72
C ALA A 180 21.63 -11.19 -3.67
N ALA A 181 22.83 -11.76 -3.66
CA ALA A 181 23.15 -12.96 -4.42
C ALA A 181 22.37 -14.20 -3.93
N LEU A 182 22.17 -14.34 -2.61
CA LEU A 182 21.34 -15.41 -2.04
C LEU A 182 19.87 -15.26 -2.42
N LEU A 183 19.31 -14.05 -2.47
CA LEU A 183 17.94 -13.82 -2.96
C LEU A 183 17.76 -14.31 -4.41
N GLY A 184 18.82 -14.28 -5.22
CA GLY A 184 18.83 -14.83 -6.58
C GLY A 184 19.04 -16.35 -6.67
N HIS A 185 19.26 -17.04 -5.55
CA HIS A 185 19.43 -18.50 -5.52
C HIS A 185 18.14 -19.22 -5.93
N HIS A 186 18.24 -20.28 -6.72
CA HIS A 186 17.09 -20.97 -7.33
C HIS A 186 16.01 -21.39 -6.31
N ALA A 187 16.40 -21.87 -5.13
CA ALA A 187 15.45 -22.26 -4.08
C ALA A 187 14.64 -21.07 -3.54
N LEU A 188 15.29 -19.91 -3.37
CA LEU A 188 14.63 -18.69 -2.94
C LEU A 188 13.78 -18.09 -4.06
N ARG A 189 14.23 -18.20 -5.31
CA ARG A 189 13.43 -17.81 -6.48
C ARG A 189 12.13 -18.60 -6.60
N PHE A 190 12.18 -19.93 -6.48
CA PHE A 190 10.96 -20.76 -6.51
C PHE A 190 10.03 -20.48 -5.33
N ALA A 191 10.59 -20.24 -4.14
CA ALA A 191 9.79 -19.82 -2.99
C ALA A 191 9.13 -18.46 -3.22
N CYS A 192 9.84 -17.50 -3.84
CA CYS A 192 9.27 -16.21 -4.22
C CYS A 192 8.12 -16.37 -5.23
N GLU A 193 8.29 -17.16 -6.30
CA GLU A 193 7.25 -17.43 -7.30
C GLU A 193 5.99 -18.04 -6.65
N ALA A 194 6.16 -19.03 -5.76
CA ALA A 194 5.05 -19.63 -5.02
C ALA A 194 4.35 -18.62 -4.08
N ASN A 195 5.12 -17.76 -3.42
CA ASN A 195 4.58 -16.73 -2.53
C ASN A 195 3.87 -15.61 -3.30
N GLU A 196 4.37 -15.23 -4.48
CA GLU A 196 3.71 -14.28 -5.38
C GLU A 196 2.37 -14.84 -5.84
N HIS A 197 2.33 -16.11 -6.26
CA HIS A 197 1.09 -16.78 -6.62
C HIS A 197 0.10 -16.83 -5.43
N ALA A 198 0.58 -17.15 -4.23
CA ALA A 198 -0.26 -17.12 -3.03
C ALA A 198 -0.83 -15.72 -2.73
N LEU A 199 -0.05 -14.66 -2.99
CA LEU A 199 -0.53 -13.28 -2.85
C LEU A 199 -1.59 -12.94 -3.91
N GLU A 200 -1.40 -13.33 -5.17
CA GLU A 200 -2.43 -13.15 -6.22
C GLU A 200 -3.75 -13.82 -5.81
N ARG A 201 -3.68 -15.06 -5.31
CA ARG A 201 -4.85 -15.78 -4.78
C ARG A 201 -5.49 -15.06 -3.59
N ALA A 202 -4.69 -14.54 -2.66
CA ALA A 202 -5.20 -13.80 -1.50
C ALA A 202 -5.89 -12.47 -1.89
N ILE A 203 -5.38 -11.77 -2.92
CA ILE A 203 -6.01 -10.57 -3.48
C ILE A 203 -7.38 -10.91 -4.06
N ASP A 204 -7.48 -12.02 -4.79
CA ASP A 204 -8.72 -12.52 -5.36
C ASP A 204 -9.76 -12.93 -4.30
N TRP A 205 -9.31 -13.59 -3.22
CA TRP A 205 -10.16 -13.90 -2.08
C TRP A 205 -10.66 -12.63 -1.40
N LEU A 206 -9.79 -11.65 -1.21
CA LEU A 206 -10.16 -10.36 -0.63
C LEU A 206 -11.19 -9.61 -1.49
N ALA A 207 -11.04 -9.62 -2.82
CA ALA A 207 -12.03 -9.08 -3.75
C ALA A 207 -13.39 -9.77 -3.58
N THR A 208 -13.40 -11.11 -3.56
CA THR A 208 -14.61 -11.93 -3.38
C THR A 208 -15.28 -11.66 -2.02
N TRP A 209 -14.47 -11.49 -0.97
CA TRP A 209 -14.93 -11.13 0.37
C TRP A 209 -15.64 -9.77 0.40
N PHE A 210 -15.11 -8.76 -0.30
CA PHE A 210 -15.77 -7.45 -0.43
C PHE A 210 -17.05 -7.52 -1.26
N GLU A 211 -17.04 -8.24 -2.39
CA GLU A 211 -18.20 -8.43 -3.25
C GLU A 211 -19.37 -9.12 -2.51
N SER A 212 -19.08 -10.15 -1.69
CA SER A 212 -20.09 -10.79 -0.83
C SER A 212 -20.73 -9.87 0.21
N ARG A 213 -20.11 -8.72 0.50
CA ARG A 213 -20.66 -7.65 1.35
C ARG A 213 -21.34 -6.54 0.57
N GLY A 214 -21.59 -6.78 -0.72
CA GLY A 214 -22.27 -5.87 -1.64
C GLY A 214 -21.46 -4.64 -1.97
N LEU A 215 -20.12 -4.73 -1.95
CA LEU A 215 -19.22 -3.67 -2.37
C LEU A 215 -18.80 -3.90 -3.81
N ALA A 216 -18.73 -2.82 -4.60
CA ALA A 216 -18.21 -2.89 -5.96
C ALA A 216 -16.69 -3.00 -5.92
N VAL A 217 -16.13 -3.95 -6.67
CA VAL A 217 -14.69 -4.16 -6.80
C VAL A 217 -14.31 -4.03 -8.27
N ASP A 218 -13.35 -3.16 -8.57
CA ASP A 218 -12.67 -3.12 -9.85
C ASP A 218 -11.47 -4.07 -9.75
N ARG A 219 -11.63 -5.29 -10.27
CA ARG A 219 -10.59 -6.33 -10.23
C ARG A 219 -9.43 -6.04 -11.18
N GLU A 220 -9.63 -5.26 -12.24
CA GLU A 220 -8.54 -4.90 -13.16
C GLU A 220 -7.61 -3.86 -12.54
N GLN A 221 -8.19 -2.88 -11.84
CA GLN A 221 -7.43 -1.86 -11.12
C GLN A 221 -7.14 -2.26 -9.67
N LEU A 222 -7.61 -3.41 -9.19
CA LEU A 222 -7.45 -3.83 -7.79
C LEU A 222 -7.96 -2.78 -6.79
N LEU A 223 -9.14 -2.20 -7.05
CA LEU A 223 -9.78 -1.19 -6.19
C LEU A 223 -11.11 -1.71 -5.64
N VAL A 224 -11.49 -1.25 -4.46
CA VAL A 224 -12.81 -1.47 -3.87
C VAL A 224 -13.49 -0.12 -3.60
N ASN A 225 -14.76 -0.02 -4.00
CA ASN A 225 -15.59 1.14 -3.73
C ASN A 225 -16.00 1.14 -2.26
N LEU A 226 -15.47 2.08 -1.50
CA LEU A 226 -15.73 2.31 -0.08
C LEU A 226 -16.24 3.75 0.10
N PRO A 227 -17.56 3.98 0.07
CA PRO A 227 -18.10 5.33 0.20
C PRO A 227 -17.64 6.01 1.48
N GLY A 228 -17.10 7.23 1.34
CA GLY A 228 -16.49 8.01 2.41
C GLY A 228 -14.98 7.77 2.59
N TYR A 229 -14.36 6.89 1.79
CA TYR A 229 -12.92 6.71 1.80
C TYR A 229 -12.21 7.96 1.26
N GLY A 230 -11.21 8.43 2.01
CA GLY A 230 -10.37 9.55 1.63
C GLY A 230 -8.99 9.11 1.16
N ALA A 231 -8.63 9.53 -0.06
CA ALA A 231 -7.32 9.24 -0.64
C ALA A 231 -6.19 10.04 0.04
N LEU A 232 -5.01 9.43 0.15
CA LEU A 232 -3.78 10.11 0.57
C LEU A 232 -2.99 10.57 -0.65
N PHE A 233 -2.54 11.82 -0.65
CA PHE A 233 -1.72 12.41 -1.71
C PHE A 233 -0.36 12.83 -1.17
N CYS A 234 0.71 12.46 -1.88
CA CYS A 234 2.07 12.82 -1.53
C CYS A 234 2.86 13.21 -2.77
N ARG A 235 3.81 14.13 -2.60
CA ARG A 235 4.79 14.54 -3.60
C ARG A 235 6.15 14.56 -2.92
N ALA A 236 7.11 13.87 -3.50
CA ALA A 236 8.50 13.89 -3.06
C ALA A 236 9.41 14.28 -4.23
N PRO A 237 10.59 14.87 -3.97
CA PRO A 237 11.61 15.02 -5.01
C PRO A 237 11.93 13.67 -5.63
N ALA A 238 12.07 13.61 -6.96
CA ALA A 238 12.45 12.40 -7.65
C ALA A 238 13.83 11.94 -7.14
N SER A 239 13.98 10.64 -6.85
CA SER A 239 15.26 10.09 -6.40
C SER A 239 16.31 10.24 -7.51
N LEU A 240 17.51 10.74 -7.17
CA LEU A 240 18.64 11.00 -8.08
C LEU A 240 19.13 9.79 -8.90
N SER A 241 18.61 8.59 -8.64
CA SER A 241 18.91 7.33 -9.33
C SER A 241 18.50 7.30 -10.81
N GLY A 242 17.77 8.31 -11.32
CA GLY A 242 17.45 8.47 -12.74
C GLY A 242 18.56 9.12 -13.60
N ARG A 243 19.67 9.62 -13.02
CA ARG A 243 20.72 10.31 -13.80
C ARG A 243 21.84 9.42 -14.34
N HIS A 244 21.78 8.10 -14.16
CA HIS A 244 22.86 7.19 -14.59
C HIS A 244 22.52 6.24 -15.75
N SER A 245 21.34 6.32 -16.37
CA SER A 245 21.02 5.52 -17.56
C SER A 245 21.33 6.19 -18.91
N ASP A 246 21.70 7.47 -18.93
CA ASP A 246 22.04 8.20 -20.17
C ASP A 246 23.51 8.61 -20.22
N ARG A 247 24.40 7.61 -20.29
CA ARG A 247 25.69 7.75 -20.97
C ARG A 247 25.99 6.44 -21.69
N ARG A 248 25.56 6.36 -22.95
CA ARG A 248 26.24 5.54 -23.97
C ARG A 248 27.48 6.29 -24.43
#